data_AF-A0A084U501-F1
#
_entry.id   AF-A0A084U501-F1
#
_cell.length_a   1.000
_cell.length_b   1.000
_cell.length_c   1.000
_cell.angle_alpha   90.00
_cell.angle_beta   90.00
_cell.angle_gamma   90.00
#
_symmetry.space_group_name_H-M   'P 1'
#
loop_
_entity.id
_entity.type
_entity.pdbx_description
1 polymer ?
#
loop_
_entity_poly.entity_id
_entity_poly.type
_entity_poly.pdbx_seq_one_letter_code
_entity_poly.pdbx_strand_id
1 'polypeptide(L)'
;MISRGNFGDRRLRDRAVAAARGEGAFDLLIKGATLLDAVTGELRPADIGVTGALIASVHAPDARHDAAEVFKADGLFATPGLIDMHMHVESSMVTPAEYAQAVVPRGVTTVVWDPHEFANVHGLEGVRWAIEAVRELPLRVLVLAPSCVPAAPGLELSGADFGEAELAQMLAMPEISGIAEVMNMQGVIDRDNRMTGIMQAGLESGKLICGHARGLSGEALNAFAAAGIGSDHELTCADDLMEKLRAGFTIELRGSHDHLLPEMVERLNALGHLPSTLTLCTDDVFPDDLHRRGGLDDVVRRLVRYGMPVEWAVRAATLHASHRLKRHDLGLIAPGRRADIALFADLRDLKAEAVVTDGAIVAREGRLLAAAPRLDVAPLERSVKADRVAADDFRVSGQGRKVRVATIDRPRFTSWGEAVTSVINGFVVPPEGSTLISVIHRHGKAPATPRTGYLREWGKWRGAFCTTVSHDSHNVTVFGGNEEDMALAANFVIEAGGGMAVASEGKLLASLALPLSGLVSDAPLAEIAERFEAIRDAMEKVVDWQPPYLVFKACFGATLACNAGPHQTDLGIADTTRASVLGTPVLEVLE
;
A
#
# COMPACT_ATOMS: atom_id res chain seq x y z
N MET A 1 19.17 6.45 18.06
CA MET A 1 19.52 5.03 18.33
C MET A 1 19.26 4.74 19.79
N ILE A 2 17.99 4.70 20.19
CA ILE A 2 17.62 3.74 21.22
C ILE A 2 17.83 2.40 20.51
N SER A 3 18.95 1.75 20.83
CA SER A 3 19.34 0.47 20.26
C SER A 3 18.19 -0.50 20.45
N ARG A 4 17.42 -0.80 19.39
CA ARG A 4 16.61 -2.02 19.30
C ARG A 4 17.61 -3.14 19.57
N GLY A 5 17.65 -3.60 20.81
CA GLY A 5 18.84 -4.16 21.44
C GLY A 5 19.56 -5.14 20.52
N ASN A 6 20.89 -5.01 20.42
CA ASN A 6 21.71 -5.96 19.66
C ASN A 6 21.31 -7.38 20.07
N PHE A 7 20.61 -8.08 19.17
CA PHE A 7 20.05 -9.40 19.44
C PHE A 7 21.13 -10.46 19.66
N GLY A 8 22.38 -10.11 19.29
CA GLY A 8 23.61 -10.84 19.58
C GLY A 8 24.39 -10.31 20.79
N ASP A 9 23.84 -9.40 21.60
CA ASP A 9 24.49 -8.95 22.83
C ASP A 9 24.69 -10.12 23.79
N ARG A 10 25.94 -10.32 24.20
CA ARG A 10 26.33 -11.44 25.06
C ARG A 10 25.64 -11.36 26.43
N ARG A 11 25.53 -10.17 27.03
CA ARG A 11 24.94 -10.03 28.37
C ARG A 11 23.45 -10.39 28.35
N LEU A 12 22.73 -9.95 27.32
CA LEU A 12 21.35 -10.34 27.09
C LEU A 12 21.21 -11.87 26.95
N ARG A 13 22.06 -12.50 26.13
CA ARG A 13 22.04 -13.96 25.91
C ARG A 13 22.36 -14.75 27.18
N ASP A 14 23.40 -14.36 27.90
CA ASP A 14 23.80 -15.01 29.16
C ASP A 14 22.67 -14.94 30.20
N ARG A 15 22.00 -13.78 30.32
CA ARG A 15 20.82 -13.61 31.18
C ARG A 15 19.64 -14.48 30.73
N ALA A 16 19.30 -14.48 29.45
CA ALA A 16 18.19 -15.28 28.92
C ALA A 16 18.42 -16.78 29.13
N VAL A 17 19.65 -17.26 28.95
CA VAL A 17 20.02 -18.66 29.21
C VAL A 17 19.91 -18.99 30.70
N ALA A 18 20.42 -18.14 31.59
CA ALA A 18 20.28 -18.34 33.04
C ALA A 18 18.79 -18.38 33.46
N ALA A 19 17.96 -17.47 32.93
CA ALA A 19 16.53 -17.44 33.22
C ALA A 19 15.80 -18.69 32.71
N ALA A 20 16.12 -19.15 31.50
CA ALA A 20 15.60 -20.40 30.93
C ALA A 20 15.99 -21.64 31.76
N ARG A 21 17.20 -21.64 32.36
CA ARG A 21 17.68 -22.69 33.25
C ARG A 21 17.08 -22.65 34.66
N GLY A 22 16.30 -21.63 35.01
CA GLY A 22 15.75 -21.45 36.35
C GLY A 22 16.74 -20.83 37.35
N GLU A 23 17.85 -20.29 36.86
CA GLU A 23 18.91 -19.67 37.68
C GLU A 23 18.76 -18.13 37.76
N GLY A 24 17.72 -17.58 37.14
CA GLY A 24 17.38 -16.17 37.16
C GLY A 24 15.92 -15.93 36.82
N ALA A 25 15.41 -14.77 37.24
CA ALA A 25 14.05 -14.36 36.94
C ALA A 25 13.92 -13.87 35.48
N PHE A 26 12.73 -14.00 34.91
CA PHE A 26 12.37 -13.35 33.66
C PHE A 26 12.15 -11.84 33.85
N ASP A 27 12.26 -11.06 32.78
CA ASP A 27 11.84 -9.65 32.80
C ASP A 27 10.31 -9.56 32.70
N LEU A 28 9.71 -10.38 31.83
CA LEU A 28 8.26 -10.52 31.68
C LEU A 28 7.88 -12.00 31.62
N LEU A 29 6.84 -12.39 32.35
CA LEU A 29 6.21 -13.71 32.26
C LEU A 29 4.75 -13.57 31.82
N ILE A 30 4.42 -14.08 30.64
CA ILE A 30 3.05 -14.21 30.15
C ILE A 30 2.52 -15.57 30.63
N LYS A 31 1.51 -15.55 31.51
CA LYS A 31 1.07 -16.71 32.27
C LYS A 31 -0.39 -17.08 31.96
N GLY A 32 -0.65 -18.33 31.63
CA GLY A 32 -2.00 -18.89 31.42
C GLY A 32 -2.53 -18.81 29.99
N ALA A 33 -1.67 -18.50 29.00
CA ALA A 33 -2.10 -18.36 27.62
C ALA A 33 -2.34 -19.71 26.91
N THR A 34 -3.23 -19.71 25.92
CA THR A 34 -3.28 -20.76 24.89
C THR A 34 -2.42 -20.32 23.71
N LEU A 35 -1.29 -20.97 23.50
CA LEU A 35 -0.40 -20.69 22.39
C LEU A 35 -0.94 -21.32 21.09
N LEU A 36 -1.09 -20.51 20.05
CA LEU A 36 -1.19 -20.99 18.68
C LEU A 36 0.23 -21.25 18.16
N ASP A 37 0.59 -22.53 18.10
CA ASP A 37 1.88 -22.96 17.61
C ASP A 37 1.92 -22.88 16.08
N ALA A 38 2.53 -21.83 15.54
CA ALA A 38 2.58 -21.61 14.10
C ALA A 38 3.34 -22.72 13.35
N VAL A 39 4.12 -23.58 14.02
CA VAL A 39 4.79 -24.72 13.38
C VAL A 39 3.85 -25.90 13.28
N THR A 40 3.27 -26.36 14.40
CA THR A 40 2.44 -27.58 14.43
C THR A 40 0.98 -27.32 14.04
N GLY A 41 0.51 -26.08 14.18
CA GLY A 41 -0.90 -25.71 14.02
C GLY A 41 -1.74 -25.98 15.27
N GLU A 42 -1.13 -26.40 16.37
CA GLU A 42 -1.86 -26.73 17.60
C GLU A 42 -2.19 -25.49 18.43
N LEU A 43 -3.36 -25.53 19.06
CA LEU A 43 -3.70 -24.67 20.19
C LEU A 43 -3.33 -25.42 21.48
N ARG A 44 -2.28 -24.97 22.18
CA ARG A 44 -1.77 -25.65 23.37
C ARG A 44 -1.52 -24.70 24.54
N PRO A 45 -1.84 -25.07 25.78
CA PRO A 45 -1.49 -24.26 26.95
C PRO A 45 0.02 -24.07 27.08
N ALA A 46 0.47 -22.84 27.32
CA ALA A 46 1.87 -22.53 27.61
C ALA A 46 2.03 -21.19 28.33
N ASP A 47 3.05 -21.12 29.19
CA ASP A 47 3.56 -19.87 29.72
C ASP A 47 4.81 -19.46 28.92
N ILE A 48 5.02 -18.15 28.77
CA ILE A 48 6.10 -17.57 27.95
C ILE A 48 6.95 -16.65 28.82
N GLY A 49 8.22 -17.03 29.02
CA GLY A 49 9.21 -16.24 29.75
C GLY A 49 10.07 -15.41 28.80
N VAL A 50 10.18 -14.11 29.08
CA VAL A 50 10.89 -13.12 28.26
C VAL A 50 12.03 -12.47 29.05
N THR A 51 13.16 -12.22 28.40
CA THR A 51 14.33 -11.53 28.97
C THR A 51 14.88 -10.54 27.95
N GLY A 52 14.84 -9.25 28.25
CA GLY A 52 14.99 -8.18 27.27
C GLY A 52 14.08 -8.43 26.06
N ALA A 53 14.65 -8.36 24.85
CA ALA A 53 13.90 -8.64 23.62
C ALA A 53 13.77 -10.13 23.26
N LEU A 54 14.30 -11.05 24.06
CA LEU A 54 14.30 -12.50 23.77
C LEU A 54 13.16 -13.21 24.48
N ILE A 55 12.49 -14.10 23.75
CA ILE A 55 11.77 -15.21 24.37
C ILE A 55 12.84 -16.15 24.94
N ALA A 56 12.94 -16.21 26.26
CA ALA A 56 13.88 -17.07 26.95
C ALA A 56 13.33 -18.49 27.11
N SER A 57 12.01 -18.63 27.29
CA SER A 57 11.36 -19.92 27.50
C SER A 57 9.91 -19.96 27.00
N VAL A 58 9.50 -21.15 26.53
CA VAL A 58 8.10 -21.55 26.36
C VAL A 58 7.97 -22.86 27.12
N HIS A 59 7.19 -22.88 28.19
CA HIS A 59 7.16 -24.01 29.12
C HIS A 59 5.74 -24.32 29.59
N ALA A 60 5.59 -25.43 30.31
CA ALA A 60 4.31 -25.85 30.87
C ALA A 60 3.68 -24.73 31.71
N PRO A 61 2.35 -24.58 31.69
CA PRO A 61 1.66 -23.61 32.54
C PRO A 61 2.00 -23.80 34.02
N ASP A 62 2.13 -22.69 34.75
CA ASP A 62 2.37 -22.66 36.20
C ASP A 62 3.70 -23.30 36.66
N ALA A 63 4.62 -23.62 35.73
CA ALA A 63 5.92 -24.20 36.07
C ALA A 63 6.91 -23.18 36.66
N ARG A 64 6.66 -21.87 36.46
CA ARG A 64 7.54 -20.76 36.87
C ARG A 64 6.71 -19.59 37.39
N HIS A 65 7.29 -18.83 38.32
CA HIS A 65 6.65 -17.68 38.98
C HIS A 65 7.58 -16.48 39.16
N ASP A 66 8.84 -16.63 38.82
CA ASP A 66 9.91 -15.68 39.03
C ASP A 66 10.08 -14.76 37.82
N ALA A 67 9.47 -13.58 37.89
CA ALA A 67 9.61 -12.54 36.90
C ALA A 67 9.49 -11.13 37.52
N ALA A 68 10.08 -10.13 36.88
CA ALA A 68 9.91 -8.74 37.29
C ALA A 68 8.49 -8.21 37.02
N GLU A 69 7.93 -8.55 35.85
CA GLU A 69 6.52 -8.33 35.49
C GLU A 69 5.83 -9.66 35.17
N VAL A 70 4.59 -9.84 35.65
CA VAL A 70 3.74 -10.98 35.31
C VAL A 70 2.49 -10.47 34.63
N PHE A 71 2.25 -10.89 33.39
CA PHE A 71 1.02 -10.64 32.66
C PHE A 71 0.13 -11.89 32.70
N LYS A 72 -1.06 -11.78 33.31
CA LYS A 72 -2.03 -12.87 33.33
C LYS A 72 -2.79 -12.92 32.01
N ALA A 73 -2.66 -14.03 31.31
CA ALA A 73 -3.22 -14.29 29.99
C ALA A 73 -4.24 -15.45 30.02
N ASP A 74 -4.83 -15.74 31.19
CA ASP A 74 -5.89 -16.73 31.35
C ASP A 74 -7.03 -16.46 30.35
N GLY A 75 -7.35 -17.45 29.51
CA GLY A 75 -8.39 -17.32 28.49
C GLY A 75 -7.98 -16.55 27.23
N LEU A 76 -6.73 -16.06 27.15
CA LEU A 76 -6.21 -15.39 25.96
C LEU A 76 -5.41 -16.36 25.08
N PHE A 77 -5.32 -16.01 23.79
CA PHE A 77 -4.52 -16.70 22.81
C PHE A 77 -3.22 -15.94 22.53
N ALA A 78 -2.08 -16.62 22.63
CA ALA A 78 -0.80 -16.03 22.25
C ALA A 78 -0.44 -16.43 20.81
N THR A 79 -0.14 -15.43 19.98
CA THR A 79 0.42 -15.62 18.65
C THR A 79 1.71 -14.79 18.52
N PRO A 80 2.63 -15.14 17.60
CA PRO A 80 3.62 -14.16 17.18
C PRO A 80 2.90 -12.90 16.68
N GLY A 81 3.53 -11.74 16.86
CA GLY A 81 3.03 -10.50 16.27
C GLY A 81 2.93 -10.62 14.75
N LEU A 82 1.88 -10.03 14.18
CA LEU A 82 1.57 -10.14 12.75
C LEU A 82 2.58 -9.35 11.91
N ILE A 83 2.90 -9.87 10.72
CA ILE A 83 3.89 -9.34 9.77
C ILE A 83 3.21 -9.06 8.43
N ASP A 84 3.08 -7.78 8.08
CA ASP A 84 2.52 -7.33 6.81
C ASP A 84 3.61 -7.31 5.74
N MET A 85 3.47 -8.14 4.70
CA MET A 85 4.56 -8.36 3.73
C MET A 85 4.65 -7.35 2.59
N HIS A 86 3.62 -6.51 2.40
CA HIS A 86 3.61 -5.49 1.34
C HIS A 86 2.51 -4.46 1.61
N MET A 87 2.88 -3.20 1.83
CA MET A 87 1.92 -2.14 2.11
C MET A 87 2.51 -0.75 1.86
N HIS A 88 1.61 0.24 1.83
CA HIS A 88 1.92 1.66 1.69
C HIS A 88 1.23 2.44 2.81
N VAL A 89 2.01 3.14 3.64
CA VAL A 89 1.46 3.99 4.72
C VAL A 89 0.64 5.14 4.11
N GLU A 90 1.09 5.63 2.96
CA GLU A 90 0.54 6.77 2.25
C GLU A 90 -0.92 6.55 1.82
N SER A 91 -1.28 5.33 1.45
CA SER A 91 -2.66 4.96 1.06
C SER A 91 -3.66 5.11 2.21
N SER A 92 -3.18 5.08 3.46
CA SER A 92 -3.98 5.36 4.65
C SER A 92 -4.07 6.85 5.00
N MET A 93 -3.44 7.73 4.21
CA MET A 93 -3.53 9.19 4.33
C MET A 93 -3.05 9.78 5.67
N VAL A 94 -2.25 9.02 6.41
CA VAL A 94 -1.72 9.40 7.73
C VAL A 94 -0.21 9.24 7.79
N THR A 95 0.43 9.83 8.79
CA THR A 95 1.87 9.67 9.01
C THR A 95 2.23 8.28 9.54
N PRO A 96 3.49 7.81 9.41
CA PRO A 96 3.91 6.52 9.94
C PRO A 96 3.69 6.36 11.46
N ALA A 97 3.79 7.46 12.22
CA ALA A 97 3.51 7.46 13.65
C ALA A 97 2.02 7.18 13.93
N GLU A 98 1.12 7.79 13.17
CA GLU A 98 -0.32 7.56 13.28
C GLU A 98 -0.73 6.16 12.77
N TYR A 99 -0.09 5.69 11.70
CA TYR A 99 -0.26 4.31 11.22
C TYR A 99 0.13 3.29 12.30
N ALA A 100 1.29 3.48 12.96
CA ALA A 100 1.70 2.63 14.07
C ALA A 100 0.74 2.67 15.26
N GLN A 101 0.16 3.85 15.57
CA GLN A 101 -0.89 3.99 16.58
C GLN A 101 -2.14 3.16 16.24
N ALA A 102 -2.45 2.99 14.95
CA ALA A 102 -3.62 2.24 14.51
C ALA A 102 -3.39 0.71 14.53
N VAL A 103 -2.23 0.24 14.04
CA VAL A 103 -2.02 -1.20 13.79
C VAL A 103 -1.33 -1.95 14.92
N VAL A 104 -0.43 -1.29 15.68
CA VAL A 104 0.28 -1.96 16.78
C VAL A 104 -0.69 -2.45 17.85
N PRO A 105 -1.68 -1.65 18.31
CA PRO A 105 -2.66 -2.14 19.27
C PRO A 105 -3.59 -3.23 18.76
N ARG A 106 -3.52 -3.57 17.47
CA ARG A 106 -4.27 -4.67 16.83
C ARG A 106 -3.43 -5.93 16.61
N GLY A 107 -2.18 -5.93 17.08
CA GLY A 107 -1.29 -7.10 17.05
C GLY A 107 -0.30 -7.13 15.89
N VAL A 108 -0.27 -6.10 15.04
CA VAL A 108 0.76 -5.97 13.98
C VAL A 108 2.05 -5.43 14.59
N THR A 109 3.14 -6.17 14.47
CA THR A 109 4.45 -5.77 15.04
C THR A 109 5.50 -5.53 13.98
N THR A 110 5.30 -6.02 12.76
CA THR A 110 6.19 -5.74 11.62
C THR A 110 5.37 -5.43 10.36
N VAL A 111 5.83 -4.45 9.59
CA VAL A 111 5.34 -4.19 8.23
C VAL A 111 6.52 -4.05 7.27
N VAL A 112 6.31 -4.41 6.01
CA VAL A 112 7.23 -4.24 4.90
C VAL A 112 6.66 -3.12 4.03
N TRP A 113 7.26 -1.94 4.17
CA TRP A 113 6.73 -0.70 3.59
C TRP A 113 7.49 -0.37 2.32
N ASP A 114 6.74 -0.21 1.23
CA ASP A 114 7.24 0.43 0.02
C ASP A 114 6.79 1.91 0.00
N PRO A 115 7.70 2.88 0.20
CA PRO A 115 7.38 4.31 0.21
C PRO A 115 7.39 4.90 -1.21
N HIS A 116 6.93 4.15 -2.22
CA HIS A 116 7.00 4.58 -3.63
C HIS A 116 6.19 5.86 -3.89
N GLU A 117 5.20 6.14 -3.08
CA GLU A 117 4.35 7.32 -3.18
C GLU A 117 5.12 8.58 -2.76
N PHE A 118 5.79 8.54 -1.59
CA PHE A 118 6.70 9.61 -1.20
C PHE A 118 7.88 9.75 -2.17
N ALA A 119 8.38 8.65 -2.73
CA ALA A 119 9.46 8.70 -3.72
C ALA A 119 9.01 9.33 -5.04
N ASN A 120 7.79 9.07 -5.51
CA ASN A 120 7.26 9.73 -6.69
C ASN A 120 7.11 11.24 -6.50
N VAL A 121 6.80 11.72 -5.28
CA VAL A 121 6.70 13.16 -5.01
C VAL A 121 8.07 13.82 -4.75
N HIS A 122 8.94 13.17 -3.98
CA HIS A 122 10.15 13.80 -3.40
C HIS A 122 11.47 13.11 -3.76
N GLY A 123 11.44 11.99 -4.47
CA GLY A 123 12.61 11.20 -4.81
C GLY A 123 13.31 10.61 -3.59
N LEU A 124 14.65 10.59 -3.65
CA LEU A 124 15.47 9.99 -2.58
C LEU A 124 15.27 10.67 -1.22
N GLU A 125 14.92 11.96 -1.18
CA GLU A 125 14.64 12.63 0.09
C GLU A 125 13.33 12.13 0.72
N GLY A 126 12.33 11.78 -0.09
CA GLY A 126 11.11 11.12 0.40
C GLY A 126 11.41 9.78 1.05
N VAL A 127 12.27 8.97 0.42
CA VAL A 127 12.72 7.68 0.97
C VAL A 127 13.53 7.85 2.26
N ARG A 128 14.43 8.85 2.31
CA ARG A 128 15.19 9.13 3.54
C ARG A 128 14.31 9.62 4.68
N TRP A 129 13.32 10.45 4.39
CA TRP A 129 12.33 10.87 5.37
C TRP A 129 11.54 9.66 5.90
N ALA A 130 11.08 8.78 5.01
CA ALA A 130 10.41 7.54 5.36
C ALA A 130 11.24 6.67 6.31
N ILE A 131 12.53 6.45 6.01
CA ILE A 131 13.46 5.70 6.86
C ILE A 131 13.57 6.31 8.27
N GLU A 132 13.70 7.63 8.37
CA GLU A 132 13.84 8.29 9.67
C GLU A 132 12.53 8.28 10.46
N ALA A 133 11.39 8.46 9.78
CA ALA A 133 10.07 8.52 10.40
C ALA A 133 9.68 7.23 11.13
N VAL A 134 10.29 6.09 10.75
CA VAL A 134 9.97 4.77 11.31
C VAL A 134 10.99 4.25 12.33
N ARG A 135 12.11 4.96 12.50
CA ARG A 135 13.30 4.46 13.23
C ARG A 135 13.02 4.13 14.69
N GLU A 136 12.25 4.98 15.37
CA GLU A 136 12.00 4.89 16.82
C GLU A 136 10.53 4.51 17.12
N LEU A 137 9.78 3.97 16.13
CA LEU A 137 8.41 3.51 16.33
C LEU A 137 8.36 2.18 17.12
N PRO A 138 7.25 1.92 17.86
CA PRO A 138 6.97 0.59 18.41
C PRO A 138 6.62 -0.45 17.33
N LEU A 139 6.42 0.00 16.09
CA LEU A 139 6.27 -0.85 14.92
C LEU A 139 7.62 -1.08 14.25
N ARG A 140 7.96 -2.33 13.93
CA ARG A 140 9.08 -2.59 13.03
C ARG A 140 8.66 -2.34 11.60
N VAL A 141 9.38 -1.47 10.92
CA VAL A 141 9.16 -1.20 9.50
C VAL A 141 10.40 -1.61 8.73
N LEU A 142 10.23 -2.50 7.76
CA LEU A 142 11.26 -2.90 6.80
C LEU A 142 10.99 -2.14 5.51
N VAL A 143 11.81 -1.13 5.21
CA VAL A 143 11.59 -0.25 4.06
C VAL A 143 12.13 -0.92 2.80
N LEU A 144 11.37 -0.89 1.70
CA LEU A 144 11.81 -1.31 0.38
C LEU A 144 12.23 -0.09 -0.45
N ALA A 145 13.09 -0.31 -1.45
CA ALA A 145 13.53 0.72 -2.38
C ALA A 145 12.53 0.83 -3.55
N PRO A 146 11.86 1.98 -3.74
CA PRO A 146 10.93 2.17 -4.85
C PRO A 146 11.57 1.92 -6.22
N SER A 147 10.94 1.05 -7.02
CA SER A 147 11.52 0.50 -8.26
C SER A 147 11.16 1.28 -9.52
N CYS A 148 9.99 1.90 -9.54
CA CYS A 148 9.39 2.46 -10.75
C CYS A 148 8.94 3.90 -10.50
N VAL A 149 9.90 4.82 -10.46
CA VAL A 149 9.67 6.26 -10.25
C VAL A 149 10.21 7.03 -11.46
N PRO A 150 9.37 7.62 -12.33
CA PRO A 150 7.94 7.32 -12.48
C PRO A 150 7.72 5.88 -12.96
N ALA A 151 6.46 5.42 -12.94
CA ALA A 151 6.09 4.06 -13.32
C ALA A 151 6.37 3.76 -14.80
N ALA A 152 6.09 4.73 -15.68
CA ALA A 152 6.34 4.65 -17.12
C ALA A 152 7.17 5.85 -17.64
N PRO A 153 8.51 5.79 -17.59
CA PRO A 153 9.39 6.86 -18.04
C PRO A 153 9.09 7.32 -19.48
N GLY A 154 8.92 8.63 -19.66
CA GLY A 154 8.60 9.25 -20.96
C GLY A 154 7.11 9.29 -21.30
N LEU A 155 6.26 8.58 -20.56
CA LEU A 155 4.80 8.61 -20.70
C LEU A 155 4.10 9.52 -19.68
N GLU A 156 4.80 9.84 -18.61
CA GLU A 156 4.35 10.70 -17.50
C GLU A 156 5.57 11.39 -16.85
N LEU A 157 5.32 12.42 -16.04
CA LEU A 157 6.30 13.02 -15.16
C LEU A 157 5.83 12.99 -13.69
N SER A 158 6.69 12.49 -12.81
CA SER A 158 6.52 12.64 -11.36
C SER A 158 7.49 13.69 -10.80
N GLY A 159 7.60 13.77 -9.48
CA GLY A 159 8.57 14.63 -8.79
C GLY A 159 10.01 14.13 -8.86
N ALA A 160 10.24 12.89 -9.27
CA ALA A 160 11.55 12.25 -9.32
C ALA A 160 11.72 11.30 -10.51
N ASP A 161 12.94 10.81 -10.71
CA ASP A 161 13.27 9.78 -11.72
C ASP A 161 14.38 8.88 -11.16
N PHE A 162 14.12 7.58 -11.06
CA PHE A 162 15.05 6.58 -10.52
C PHE A 162 15.48 5.55 -11.57
N GLY A 163 16.78 5.50 -11.84
CA GLY A 163 17.42 4.44 -12.61
C GLY A 163 18.26 3.50 -11.75
N GLU A 164 19.17 2.79 -12.40
CA GLU A 164 20.12 1.86 -11.75
C GLU A 164 20.92 2.52 -10.62
N ALA A 165 21.38 3.77 -10.82
CA ALA A 165 22.23 4.47 -9.86
C ALA A 165 21.49 4.78 -8.55
N GLU A 166 20.27 5.29 -8.63
CA GLU A 166 19.42 5.58 -7.47
C GLU A 166 19.05 4.30 -6.71
N LEU A 167 18.72 3.23 -7.44
CA LEU A 167 18.42 1.93 -6.83
C LEU A 167 19.63 1.32 -6.13
N ALA A 168 20.81 1.32 -6.77
CA ALA A 168 22.05 0.86 -6.14
C ALA A 168 22.39 1.67 -4.88
N GLN A 169 22.19 3.00 -4.91
CA GLN A 169 22.38 3.86 -3.74
C GLN A 169 21.44 3.47 -2.59
N MET A 170 20.15 3.25 -2.86
CA MET A 170 19.19 2.83 -1.84
C MET A 170 19.52 1.44 -1.29
N LEU A 171 19.83 0.48 -2.16
CA LEU A 171 20.17 -0.88 -1.76
C LEU A 171 21.46 -0.98 -0.95
N ALA A 172 22.36 0.01 -1.02
CA ALA A 172 23.52 0.10 -0.13
C ALA A 172 23.15 0.52 1.31
N MET A 173 21.98 1.14 1.54
CA MET A 173 21.53 1.55 2.88
C MET A 173 21.13 0.31 3.71
N PRO A 174 21.57 0.18 4.96
CA PRO A 174 21.21 -0.96 5.81
C PRO A 174 19.72 -0.97 6.19
N GLU A 175 19.04 0.18 6.14
CA GLU A 175 17.61 0.31 6.42
C GLU A 175 16.70 -0.22 5.30
N ILE A 176 17.21 -0.29 4.07
CA ILE A 176 16.49 -0.84 2.91
C ILE A 176 16.60 -2.37 2.91
N SER A 177 15.47 -3.06 2.78
CA SER A 177 15.37 -4.53 2.89
C SER A 177 15.24 -5.25 1.55
N GLY A 178 15.11 -4.50 0.45
CA GLY A 178 14.98 -5.04 -0.91
C GLY A 178 14.48 -4.00 -1.89
N ILE A 179 14.25 -4.41 -3.14
CA ILE A 179 13.49 -3.66 -4.12
C ILE A 179 12.01 -3.85 -3.84
N ALA A 180 11.27 -2.75 -3.92
CA ALA A 180 9.82 -2.65 -3.89
C ALA A 180 9.15 -3.43 -5.03
N GLU A 181 7.83 -3.28 -5.17
CA GLU A 181 7.12 -3.91 -6.28
C GLU A 181 7.60 -3.40 -7.65
N VAL A 182 8.05 -4.31 -8.51
CA VAL A 182 8.47 -3.95 -9.87
C VAL A 182 7.26 -3.99 -10.80
N MET A 183 6.63 -2.83 -11.00
CA MET A 183 5.40 -2.68 -11.80
C MET A 183 5.62 -2.36 -13.28
N ASN A 184 6.82 -1.94 -13.67
CA ASN A 184 7.20 -1.88 -15.09
C ASN A 184 7.52 -3.29 -15.62
N MET A 185 6.48 -4.11 -15.73
CA MET A 185 6.55 -5.51 -16.14
C MET A 185 7.11 -5.66 -17.54
N GLN A 186 6.65 -4.83 -18.48
CA GLN A 186 7.05 -4.89 -19.88
C GLN A 186 8.54 -4.57 -20.04
N GLY A 187 9.05 -3.54 -19.37
CA GLY A 187 10.47 -3.19 -19.42
C GLY A 187 11.38 -4.29 -18.84
N VAL A 188 10.90 -5.06 -17.86
CA VAL A 188 11.61 -6.25 -17.36
C VAL A 188 11.63 -7.36 -18.41
N ILE A 189 10.49 -7.67 -19.00
CA ILE A 189 10.32 -8.76 -19.99
C ILE A 189 11.10 -8.45 -21.28
N ASP A 190 11.03 -7.21 -21.76
CA ASP A 190 11.73 -6.74 -22.96
C ASP A 190 13.21 -6.45 -22.72
N ARG A 191 13.66 -6.54 -21.46
CA ARG A 191 15.04 -6.29 -21.04
C ARG A 191 15.51 -4.86 -21.35
N ASP A 192 14.63 -3.89 -21.17
CA ASP A 192 14.98 -2.48 -21.30
C ASP A 192 16.15 -2.13 -20.38
N ASN A 193 17.03 -1.22 -20.85
CA ASN A 193 18.27 -0.90 -20.14
C ASN A 193 18.03 -0.44 -18.69
N ARG A 194 17.00 0.38 -18.46
CA ARG A 194 16.67 0.90 -17.12
C ARG A 194 16.26 -0.24 -16.18
N MET A 195 15.29 -1.06 -16.57
CA MET A 195 14.82 -2.16 -15.73
C MET A 195 15.89 -3.23 -15.57
N THR A 196 16.66 -3.54 -16.62
CA THR A 196 17.80 -4.45 -16.51
C THR A 196 18.79 -3.98 -15.46
N GLY A 197 19.17 -2.70 -15.45
CA GLY A 197 20.09 -2.14 -14.45
C GLY A 197 19.53 -2.24 -13.02
N ILE A 198 18.26 -1.85 -12.83
CA ILE A 198 17.59 -1.95 -11.52
C ILE A 198 17.55 -3.41 -11.01
N MET A 199 17.18 -4.34 -11.88
CA MET A 199 17.13 -5.77 -11.53
C MET A 199 18.51 -6.31 -11.16
N GLN A 200 19.57 -5.90 -11.88
CA GLN A 200 20.93 -6.30 -11.55
C GLN A 200 21.39 -5.74 -10.20
N ALA A 201 21.12 -4.46 -9.92
CA ALA A 201 21.42 -3.87 -8.61
C ALA A 201 20.72 -4.65 -7.47
N GLY A 202 19.47 -5.08 -7.69
CA GLY A 202 18.74 -5.94 -6.77
C GLY A 202 19.44 -7.27 -6.50
N LEU A 203 19.81 -7.97 -7.57
CA LEU A 203 20.49 -9.27 -7.49
C LEU A 203 21.86 -9.17 -6.80
N GLU A 204 22.65 -8.16 -7.14
CA GLU A 204 23.98 -7.90 -6.56
C GLU A 204 23.90 -7.55 -5.07
N SER A 205 22.84 -6.88 -4.64
CA SER A 205 22.62 -6.55 -3.22
C SER A 205 22.35 -7.79 -2.34
N GLY A 206 21.88 -8.89 -2.93
CA GLY A 206 21.43 -10.10 -2.21
C GLY A 206 20.16 -9.91 -1.37
N LYS A 207 19.50 -8.75 -1.47
CA LYS A 207 18.25 -8.40 -0.79
C LYS A 207 17.04 -8.94 -1.56
N LEU A 208 15.82 -8.68 -1.04
CA LEU A 208 14.60 -9.09 -1.71
C LEU A 208 14.39 -8.32 -3.02
N ILE A 209 13.70 -8.96 -3.96
CA ILE A 209 13.14 -8.29 -5.14
C ILE A 209 11.67 -8.70 -5.21
N CYS A 210 10.79 -7.74 -4.94
CA CYS A 210 9.35 -7.92 -4.93
C CYS A 210 8.75 -7.56 -6.29
N GLY A 211 7.56 -8.10 -6.59
CA GLY A 211 6.96 -7.99 -7.92
C GLY A 211 5.54 -7.45 -7.88
N HIS A 212 5.14 -6.94 -9.04
CA HIS A 212 3.76 -6.64 -9.41
C HIS A 212 3.51 -7.36 -10.73
N ALA A 213 2.84 -8.52 -10.69
CA ALA A 213 2.68 -9.41 -11.84
C ALA A 213 1.22 -9.47 -12.32
N ARG A 214 0.54 -8.31 -12.35
CA ARG A 214 -0.86 -8.20 -12.77
C ARG A 214 -1.02 -8.64 -14.23
N GLY A 215 -1.81 -9.69 -14.46
CA GLY A 215 -2.13 -10.18 -15.81
C GLY A 215 -1.01 -10.94 -16.51
N LEU A 216 0.16 -11.11 -15.89
CA LEU A 216 1.23 -11.95 -16.44
C LEU A 216 0.86 -13.43 -16.28
N SER A 217 0.97 -14.19 -17.37
CA SER A 217 0.75 -15.65 -17.40
C SER A 217 1.73 -16.32 -18.36
N GLY A 218 1.87 -17.65 -18.24
CA GLY A 218 2.68 -18.47 -19.13
C GLY A 218 4.12 -17.96 -19.31
N GLU A 219 4.52 -17.72 -20.57
CA GLU A 219 5.89 -17.31 -20.91
C GLU A 219 6.29 -15.95 -20.31
N ALA A 220 5.34 -15.00 -20.23
CA ALA A 220 5.60 -13.69 -19.67
C ALA A 220 5.87 -13.74 -18.15
N LEU A 221 5.08 -14.55 -17.43
CA LEU A 221 5.31 -14.79 -16.00
C LEU A 221 6.67 -15.46 -15.76
N ASN A 222 7.04 -16.43 -16.61
CA ASN A 222 8.35 -17.10 -16.54
C ASN A 222 9.50 -16.14 -16.81
N ALA A 223 9.39 -15.25 -17.81
CA ALA A 223 10.41 -14.25 -18.10
C ALA A 223 10.60 -13.27 -16.93
N PHE A 224 9.50 -12.83 -16.33
CA PHE A 224 9.50 -11.95 -15.16
C PHE A 224 10.16 -12.59 -13.94
N ALA A 225 9.83 -13.86 -13.66
CA ALA A 225 10.49 -14.65 -12.61
C ALA A 225 11.99 -14.87 -12.90
N ALA A 226 12.33 -15.19 -14.15
CA ALA A 226 13.71 -15.42 -14.58
C ALA A 226 14.60 -14.17 -14.45
N ALA A 227 14.00 -12.97 -14.45
CA ALA A 227 14.71 -11.73 -14.18
C ALA A 227 15.13 -11.56 -12.70
N GLY A 228 14.63 -12.39 -11.79
CA GLY A 228 14.99 -12.39 -10.36
C GLY A 228 13.87 -11.99 -9.41
N ILE A 229 12.68 -11.68 -9.94
CA ILE A 229 11.52 -11.26 -9.14
C ILE A 229 10.89 -12.47 -8.48
N GLY A 230 10.64 -12.38 -7.16
CA GLY A 230 10.30 -13.56 -6.35
C GLY A 230 8.99 -13.49 -5.56
N SER A 231 8.19 -12.44 -5.72
CA SER A 231 6.88 -12.32 -5.08
C SER A 231 5.87 -11.57 -5.94
N ASP A 232 4.59 -11.70 -5.59
CA ASP A 232 3.48 -10.96 -6.20
C ASP A 232 2.29 -10.87 -5.24
N HIS A 233 1.57 -9.74 -5.30
CA HIS A 233 0.29 -9.49 -4.61
C HIS A 233 -0.88 -9.25 -5.58
N GLU A 234 -0.62 -9.15 -6.90
CA GLU A 234 -1.59 -8.80 -7.93
C GLU A 234 -2.44 -9.99 -8.41
N LEU A 235 -3.05 -10.67 -7.44
CA LEU A 235 -3.96 -11.77 -7.70
C LEU A 235 -5.32 -11.26 -8.20
N THR A 236 -5.80 -11.88 -9.27
CA THR A 236 -7.06 -11.48 -9.95
C THR A 236 -8.17 -12.53 -9.85
N CYS A 237 -7.83 -13.80 -9.64
CA CYS A 237 -8.76 -14.91 -9.40
C CYS A 237 -8.02 -16.12 -8.79
N ALA A 238 -8.72 -17.18 -8.39
CA ALA A 238 -8.07 -18.34 -7.76
C ALA A 238 -7.18 -19.14 -8.72
N ASP A 239 -7.44 -19.10 -10.03
CA ASP A 239 -6.57 -19.75 -11.01
C ASP A 239 -5.24 -18.99 -11.16
N ASP A 240 -5.26 -17.66 -11.09
CA ASP A 240 -4.06 -16.80 -11.05
C ASP A 240 -3.22 -17.07 -9.79
N LEU A 241 -3.86 -17.19 -8.61
CA LEU A 241 -3.20 -17.66 -7.38
C LEU A 241 -2.48 -18.99 -7.60
N MET A 242 -3.15 -19.95 -8.22
CA MET A 242 -2.57 -21.28 -8.44
C MET A 242 -1.44 -21.27 -9.46
N GLU A 243 -1.54 -20.47 -10.53
CA GLU A 243 -0.47 -20.32 -11.52
C GLU A 243 0.80 -19.75 -10.87
N LYS A 244 0.66 -18.66 -10.10
CA LYS A 244 1.79 -18.01 -9.42
C LYS A 244 2.41 -18.87 -8.32
N LEU A 245 1.59 -19.60 -7.55
CA LEU A 245 2.09 -20.61 -6.60
C LEU A 245 2.90 -21.69 -7.31
N ARG A 246 2.42 -22.21 -8.43
CA ARG A 246 3.12 -23.26 -9.21
C ARG A 246 4.38 -22.75 -9.90
N ALA A 247 4.41 -21.46 -10.27
CA ALA A 247 5.59 -20.78 -10.78
C ALA A 247 6.66 -20.52 -9.69
N GLY A 248 6.32 -20.75 -8.41
CA GLY A 248 7.25 -20.65 -7.29
C GLY A 248 7.32 -19.26 -6.65
N PHE A 249 6.36 -18.38 -6.93
CA PHE A 249 6.29 -17.06 -6.30
C PHE A 249 6.00 -17.18 -4.80
N THR A 250 6.58 -16.26 -4.03
CA THR A 250 6.02 -15.92 -2.72
C THR A 250 4.74 -15.14 -2.96
N ILE A 251 3.63 -15.62 -2.42
CA ILE A 251 2.34 -14.93 -2.55
C ILE A 251 2.20 -13.95 -1.39
N GLU A 252 1.95 -12.69 -1.72
CA GLU A 252 1.57 -11.62 -0.81
C GLU A 252 0.04 -11.49 -0.91
N LEU A 253 -0.71 -12.35 -0.20
CA LEU A 253 -2.17 -12.43 -0.34
C LEU A 253 -2.82 -11.19 0.30
N ARG A 254 -3.20 -10.23 -0.55
CA ARG A 254 -3.77 -8.95 -0.11
C ARG A 254 -5.24 -9.02 0.27
N GLY A 255 -5.64 -8.19 1.23
CA GLY A 255 -7.04 -7.99 1.61
C GLY A 255 -7.75 -6.83 0.91
N SER A 256 -7.07 -6.02 0.09
CA SER A 256 -7.64 -4.80 -0.51
C SER A 256 -8.78 -5.06 -1.53
N HIS A 257 -8.89 -6.30 -2.04
CA HIS A 257 -9.94 -6.76 -2.95
C HIS A 257 -10.79 -7.87 -2.30
N ASP A 258 -11.67 -7.47 -1.37
CA ASP A 258 -12.43 -8.40 -0.52
C ASP A 258 -13.23 -9.46 -1.30
N HIS A 259 -13.77 -9.10 -2.48
CA HIS A 259 -14.58 -9.98 -3.32
C HIS A 259 -13.80 -11.17 -3.90
N LEU A 260 -12.46 -11.12 -3.93
CA LEU A 260 -11.62 -12.22 -4.40
C LEU A 260 -11.31 -13.23 -3.29
N LEU A 261 -11.30 -12.79 -2.03
CA LEU A 261 -10.90 -13.64 -0.89
C LEU A 261 -11.70 -14.95 -0.77
N PRO A 262 -13.03 -14.99 -0.98
CA PRO A 262 -13.79 -16.25 -0.88
C PRO A 262 -13.28 -17.33 -1.84
N GLU A 263 -13.02 -16.96 -3.10
CA GLU A 263 -12.55 -17.89 -4.13
C GLU A 263 -11.13 -18.40 -3.81
N MET A 264 -10.26 -17.51 -3.33
CA MET A 264 -8.90 -17.86 -2.90
C MET A 264 -8.93 -18.84 -1.72
N VAL A 265 -9.77 -18.57 -0.73
CA VAL A 265 -9.93 -19.43 0.46
C VAL A 265 -10.46 -20.80 0.07
N GLU A 266 -11.49 -20.88 -0.79
CA GLU A 266 -12.01 -22.14 -1.29
C GLU A 266 -10.92 -22.96 -1.99
N ARG A 267 -10.13 -22.31 -2.87
CA ARG A 267 -9.05 -22.97 -3.58
C ARG A 267 -7.95 -23.46 -2.66
N LEU A 268 -7.53 -22.66 -1.67
CA LEU A 268 -6.52 -23.04 -0.69
C LEU A 268 -7.00 -24.20 0.21
N ASN A 269 -8.25 -24.15 0.67
CA ASN A 269 -8.86 -25.24 1.43
C ASN A 269 -8.89 -26.54 0.63
N ALA A 270 -9.20 -26.47 -0.66
CA ALA A 270 -9.19 -27.63 -1.56
C ALA A 270 -7.79 -28.24 -1.78
N LEU A 271 -6.69 -27.49 -1.58
CA LEU A 271 -5.33 -28.05 -1.59
C LEU A 271 -5.04 -28.94 -0.38
N GLY A 272 -5.82 -28.82 0.70
CA GLY A 272 -5.68 -29.60 1.93
C GLY A 272 -4.48 -29.21 2.80
N HIS A 273 -3.67 -28.24 2.38
CA HIS A 273 -2.55 -27.69 3.13
C HIS A 273 -2.27 -26.25 2.71
N LEU A 274 -1.64 -25.47 3.60
CA LEU A 274 -1.17 -24.13 3.29
C LEU A 274 0.23 -24.17 2.66
N PRO A 275 0.43 -23.69 1.42
CA PRO A 275 1.76 -23.56 0.83
C PRO A 275 2.67 -22.66 1.67
N SER A 276 3.93 -23.07 1.88
CA SER A 276 4.89 -22.34 2.72
C SER A 276 5.33 -20.98 2.13
N THR A 277 5.03 -20.74 0.86
CA THR A 277 5.29 -19.49 0.15
C THR A 277 4.12 -18.49 0.24
N LEU A 278 3.01 -18.86 0.89
CA LEU A 278 1.88 -17.94 1.09
C LEU A 278 2.10 -17.08 2.34
N THR A 279 2.12 -15.77 2.12
CA THR A 279 2.15 -14.72 3.14
C THR A 279 0.93 -13.81 2.98
N LEU A 280 0.72 -12.90 3.94
CA LEU A 280 -0.38 -11.95 3.87
C LEU A 280 0.16 -10.53 3.75
N CYS A 281 -0.61 -9.67 3.11
CA CYS A 281 -0.31 -8.25 3.07
C CYS A 281 -1.59 -7.40 3.05
N THR A 282 -1.49 -6.11 3.32
CA THR A 282 -2.64 -5.22 3.11
C THR A 282 -2.69 -4.61 1.73
N ASP A 283 -1.52 -4.33 1.11
CA ASP A 283 -1.41 -3.42 -0.02
C ASP A 283 -2.03 -2.06 0.42
N ASP A 284 -2.80 -1.36 -0.43
CA ASP A 284 -3.52 -0.14 -0.05
C ASP A 284 -4.68 -0.37 0.94
N VAL A 285 -4.68 0.39 2.04
CA VAL A 285 -5.83 0.51 2.95
C VAL A 285 -6.19 1.97 3.15
N PHE A 286 -7.41 2.34 2.79
CA PHE A 286 -7.94 3.69 3.01
C PHE A 286 -8.14 4.01 4.50
N PRO A 287 -8.12 5.29 4.91
CA PRO A 287 -8.20 5.69 6.32
C PRO A 287 -9.48 5.23 7.03
N ASP A 288 -10.63 5.25 6.36
CA ASP A 288 -11.91 4.79 6.90
C ASP A 288 -11.89 3.28 7.21
N ASP A 289 -11.34 2.51 6.28
CA ASP A 289 -11.14 1.08 6.43
C ASP A 289 -10.10 0.74 7.51
N LEU A 290 -8.98 1.46 7.56
CA LEU A 290 -7.97 1.28 8.61
C LEU A 290 -8.54 1.59 10.00
N HIS A 291 -9.31 2.67 10.11
CA HIS A 291 -9.93 3.09 11.37
C HIS A 291 -10.96 2.07 11.86
N ARG A 292 -11.88 1.66 10.99
CA ARG A 292 -13.02 0.80 11.35
C ARG A 292 -12.65 -0.67 11.42
N ARG A 293 -11.92 -1.17 10.42
CA ARG A 293 -11.65 -2.60 10.24
C ARG A 293 -10.27 -2.99 10.76
N GLY A 294 -9.23 -2.23 10.43
CA GLY A 294 -7.85 -2.52 10.83
C GLY A 294 -6.90 -2.66 9.65
N GLY A 295 -5.67 -3.09 9.94
CA GLY A 295 -4.64 -3.36 8.96
C GLY A 295 -4.56 -4.84 8.64
N LEU A 296 -3.39 -5.45 8.80
CA LEU A 296 -3.22 -6.88 8.53
C LEU A 296 -4.10 -7.77 9.41
N ASP A 297 -4.42 -7.36 10.64
CA ASP A 297 -5.36 -8.06 11.53
C ASP A 297 -6.72 -8.29 10.85
N ASP A 298 -7.18 -7.34 10.06
CA ASP A 298 -8.43 -7.45 9.32
C ASP A 298 -8.33 -8.43 8.14
N VAL A 299 -7.17 -8.53 7.49
CA VAL A 299 -6.93 -9.55 6.45
C VAL A 299 -7.06 -10.95 7.06
N VAL A 300 -6.42 -11.18 8.21
CA VAL A 300 -6.54 -12.45 8.94
C VAL A 300 -8.00 -12.71 9.33
N ARG A 301 -8.69 -11.72 9.93
CA ARG A 301 -10.09 -11.82 10.34
C ARG A 301 -11.01 -12.20 9.17
N ARG A 302 -10.83 -11.56 8.02
CA ARG A 302 -11.66 -11.80 6.83
C ARG A 302 -11.38 -13.15 6.19
N LEU A 303 -10.12 -13.59 6.10
CA LEU A 303 -9.78 -14.93 5.62
C LEU A 303 -10.43 -16.02 6.49
N VAL A 304 -10.34 -15.87 7.82
CA VAL A 304 -11.01 -16.78 8.77
C VAL A 304 -12.53 -16.74 8.61
N ARG A 305 -13.12 -15.54 8.46
CA ARG A 305 -14.56 -15.37 8.20
C ARG A 305 -15.01 -16.07 6.92
N TYR A 306 -14.17 -16.10 5.89
CA TYR A 306 -14.42 -16.82 4.63
C TYR A 306 -14.12 -18.32 4.69
N GLY A 307 -13.68 -18.84 5.83
CA GLY A 307 -13.52 -20.27 6.08
C GLY A 307 -12.09 -20.78 5.98
N MET A 308 -11.08 -19.91 5.97
CA MET A 308 -9.68 -20.35 6.12
C MET A 308 -9.45 -20.83 7.57
N PRO A 309 -8.78 -21.98 7.79
CA PRO A 309 -8.36 -22.37 9.13
C PRO A 309 -7.50 -21.28 9.78
N VAL A 310 -7.78 -20.95 11.03
CA VAL A 310 -7.13 -19.80 11.69
C VAL A 310 -5.64 -19.99 11.88
N GLU A 311 -5.22 -21.24 12.12
CA GLU A 311 -3.82 -21.61 12.20
C GLU A 311 -3.09 -21.41 10.86
N TRP A 312 -3.79 -21.47 9.72
CA TRP A 312 -3.23 -21.14 8.42
C TRP A 312 -3.08 -19.63 8.25
N ALA A 313 -4.12 -18.86 8.56
CA ALA A 313 -4.10 -17.42 8.43
C ALA A 313 -3.00 -16.79 9.32
N VAL A 314 -2.89 -17.23 10.58
CA VAL A 314 -1.81 -16.79 11.49
C VAL A 314 -0.44 -17.26 11.00
N ARG A 315 -0.29 -18.51 10.55
CA ARG A 315 1.00 -19.01 10.03
C ARG A 315 1.47 -18.23 8.80
N ALA A 316 0.57 -17.87 7.89
CA ALA A 316 0.86 -17.01 6.74
C ALA A 316 1.27 -15.60 7.18
N ALA A 317 0.57 -15.04 8.17
CA ALA A 317 0.82 -13.71 8.73
C ALA A 317 2.06 -13.62 9.64
N THR A 318 2.70 -14.74 9.99
CA THR A 318 3.84 -14.75 10.92
C THR A 318 5.02 -15.56 10.40
N LEU A 319 4.92 -16.89 10.40
CA LEU A 319 6.05 -17.78 10.17
C LEU A 319 6.50 -17.73 8.70
N HIS A 320 5.57 -17.82 7.76
CA HIS A 320 5.89 -17.76 6.33
C HIS A 320 6.48 -16.39 5.96
N ALA A 321 5.89 -15.31 6.45
CA ALA A 321 6.42 -13.95 6.33
C ALA A 321 7.87 -13.85 6.86
N SER A 322 8.15 -14.39 8.05
CA SER A 322 9.50 -14.40 8.62
C SER A 322 10.53 -15.17 7.76
N HIS A 323 10.10 -16.25 7.10
CA HIS A 323 10.94 -17.03 6.19
C HIS A 323 11.27 -16.24 4.92
N ARG A 324 10.28 -15.60 4.30
CA ARG A 324 10.51 -14.72 3.15
C ARG A 324 11.51 -13.62 3.48
N LEU A 325 11.35 -12.98 4.64
CA LEU A 325 12.22 -11.91 5.12
C LEU A 325 13.62 -12.39 5.55
N LYS A 326 13.86 -13.71 5.65
CA LYS A 326 15.06 -14.31 6.26
C LYS A 326 15.29 -13.79 7.69
N ARG A 327 14.22 -13.49 8.41
CA ARG A 327 14.22 -12.98 9.79
C ARG A 327 13.79 -14.07 10.76
N HIS A 328 14.70 -15.02 11.00
CA HIS A 328 14.46 -16.17 11.88
C HIS A 328 14.21 -15.79 13.35
N ASP A 329 14.46 -14.53 13.74
CA ASP A 329 14.08 -14.01 15.04
C ASP A 329 12.58 -13.66 15.14
N LEU A 330 11.86 -13.47 14.03
CA LEU A 330 10.45 -13.06 14.00
C LEU A 330 9.49 -14.25 13.78
N GLY A 331 8.18 -13.99 13.84
CA GLY A 331 7.14 -14.86 13.27
C GLY A 331 6.88 -16.18 14.00
N LEU A 332 7.52 -16.44 15.14
CA LEU A 332 7.31 -17.65 15.95
C LEU A 332 7.60 -17.40 17.43
N ILE A 333 6.73 -17.89 18.30
CA ILE A 333 6.95 -17.92 19.76
C ILE A 333 7.79 -19.16 20.09
N ALA A 334 9.11 -18.96 20.21
CA ALA A 334 10.04 -20.02 20.56
C ALA A 334 11.26 -19.46 21.30
N PRO A 335 11.92 -20.24 22.20
CA PRO A 335 13.14 -19.82 22.85
C PRO A 335 14.21 -19.34 21.87
N GLY A 336 14.85 -18.23 22.17
CA GLY A 336 15.88 -17.60 21.34
C GLY A 336 15.35 -16.70 20.23
N ARG A 337 14.03 -16.66 19.98
CA ARG A 337 13.37 -15.72 19.07
C ARG A 337 12.98 -14.43 19.78
N ARG A 338 12.58 -13.44 19.00
CA ARG A 338 12.22 -12.11 19.48
C ARG A 338 10.84 -12.15 20.10
N ALA A 339 10.69 -11.46 21.23
CA ALA A 339 9.43 -11.34 21.93
C ALA A 339 8.55 -10.26 21.27
N ASP A 340 8.09 -10.56 20.06
CA ASP A 340 7.01 -9.85 19.38
C ASP A 340 5.76 -10.72 19.43
N ILE A 341 4.82 -10.40 20.30
CA ILE A 341 3.71 -11.28 20.70
C ILE A 341 2.42 -10.47 20.71
N ALA A 342 1.37 -11.02 20.11
CA ALA A 342 0.01 -10.52 20.25
C ALA A 342 -0.80 -11.47 21.16
N LEU A 343 -1.53 -10.90 22.11
CA LEU A 343 -2.43 -11.63 23.01
C LEU A 343 -3.86 -11.28 22.66
N PHE A 344 -4.58 -12.22 22.05
CA PHE A 344 -5.94 -12.04 21.56
C PHE A 344 -6.98 -12.62 22.52
N ALA A 345 -8.13 -11.97 22.65
CA ALA A 345 -9.27 -12.51 23.39
C ALA A 345 -9.85 -13.77 22.72
N ASP A 346 -9.85 -13.78 21.39
CA ASP A 346 -10.23 -14.91 20.57
C ASP A 346 -9.54 -14.82 19.19
N LEU A 347 -9.53 -15.94 18.47
CA LEU A 347 -8.88 -16.04 17.17
C LEU A 347 -9.82 -15.77 15.99
N ARG A 348 -11.09 -15.44 16.24
CA ARG A 348 -12.07 -15.12 15.19
C ARG A 348 -12.08 -13.64 14.88
N ASP A 349 -12.24 -12.80 15.91
CA ASP A 349 -12.33 -11.35 15.80
C ASP A 349 -10.96 -10.68 15.95
N LEU A 350 -9.97 -11.41 16.50
CA LEU A 350 -8.59 -10.96 16.71
C LEU A 350 -8.50 -9.65 17.49
N LYS A 351 -9.35 -9.51 18.52
CA LYS A 351 -9.27 -8.39 19.45
C LYS A 351 -8.04 -8.55 20.35
N ALA A 352 -7.02 -7.74 20.12
CA ALA A 352 -5.80 -7.77 20.93
C ALA A 352 -6.03 -7.10 22.30
N GLU A 353 -5.81 -7.86 23.37
CA GLU A 353 -5.86 -7.37 24.75
C GLU A 353 -4.53 -6.77 25.17
N ALA A 354 -3.41 -7.32 24.66
CA ALA A 354 -2.08 -6.75 24.84
C ALA A 354 -1.16 -7.11 23.66
N VAL A 355 -0.19 -6.24 23.40
CA VAL A 355 0.84 -6.45 22.38
C VAL A 355 2.21 -6.18 22.96
N VAL A 356 3.12 -7.11 22.72
CA VAL A 356 4.53 -7.06 23.13
C VAL A 356 5.38 -6.83 21.88
N THR A 357 6.30 -5.87 21.94
CA THR A 357 7.30 -5.65 20.89
C THR A 357 8.67 -5.52 21.55
N ASP A 358 9.67 -6.22 21.02
CA ASP A 358 11.01 -6.25 21.61
C ASP A 358 11.00 -6.57 23.11
N GLY A 359 10.05 -7.42 23.54
CA GLY A 359 9.90 -7.90 24.92
C GLY A 359 9.24 -6.93 25.90
N ALA A 360 8.84 -5.74 25.46
CA ALA A 360 8.08 -4.79 26.25
C ALA A 360 6.61 -4.78 25.83
N ILE A 361 5.69 -4.73 26.79
CA ILE A 361 4.27 -4.51 26.49
C ILE A 361 4.13 -3.06 26.01
N VAL A 362 3.68 -2.86 24.76
CA VAL A 362 3.57 -1.54 24.14
C VAL A 362 2.13 -1.12 23.89
N ALA A 363 1.18 -2.05 23.92
CA ALA A 363 -0.24 -1.76 23.81
C ALA A 363 -1.06 -2.61 24.78
N ARG A 364 -2.16 -2.03 25.28
CA ARG A 364 -3.21 -2.72 26.04
C ARG A 364 -4.58 -2.14 25.67
N GLU A 365 -5.63 -2.96 25.70
CA GLU A 365 -7.02 -2.54 25.49
C GLU A 365 -7.22 -1.71 24.19
N GLY A 366 -6.55 -2.12 23.11
CA GLY A 366 -6.65 -1.46 21.81
C GLY A 366 -5.96 -0.09 21.70
N ARG A 367 -5.04 0.26 22.62
CA ARG A 367 -4.27 1.52 22.56
C ARG A 367 -2.79 1.31 22.88
N LEU A 368 -1.93 2.14 22.28
CA LEU A 368 -0.52 2.23 22.69
C LEU A 368 -0.40 2.78 24.12
N LEU A 369 0.57 2.25 24.88
CA LEU A 369 0.89 2.73 26.23
C LEU A 369 1.74 4.01 26.23
N ALA A 370 2.44 4.28 25.13
CA ALA A 370 3.17 5.51 24.88
C ALA A 370 2.87 6.00 23.47
N ALA A 371 2.77 7.32 23.30
CA ALA A 371 2.57 7.90 21.97
C ALA A 371 3.75 7.54 21.06
N ALA A 372 3.44 7.20 19.80
CA ALA A 372 4.46 6.97 18.80
C ALA A 372 5.25 8.27 18.54
N PRO A 373 6.60 8.24 18.51
CA PRO A 373 7.38 9.42 18.18
C PRO A 373 7.01 9.97 16.81
N ARG A 374 6.89 11.30 16.70
CA ARG A 374 6.63 12.01 15.45
C ARG A 374 7.93 12.63 14.92
N LEU A 375 8.13 12.56 13.61
CA LEU A 375 9.21 13.26 12.91
C LEU A 375 8.71 14.63 12.40
N ASP A 376 9.62 15.57 12.20
CA ASP A 376 9.31 16.83 11.52
C ASP A 376 8.76 16.57 10.11
N VAL A 377 7.60 17.15 9.81
CA VAL A 377 6.86 16.99 8.56
C VAL A 377 7.13 18.11 7.56
N ALA A 378 7.84 19.17 7.96
CA ALA A 378 8.14 20.32 7.10
C ALA A 378 8.74 19.95 5.73
N PRO A 379 9.61 18.93 5.59
CA PRO A 379 10.13 18.51 4.28
C PRO A 379 9.06 18.00 3.30
N LEU A 380 7.89 17.58 3.79
CA LEU A 380 6.80 17.05 2.97
C LEU A 380 5.78 18.12 2.55
N GLU A 381 5.80 19.29 3.19
CA GLU A 381 4.86 20.37 2.89
C GLU A 381 5.13 21.02 1.52
N ARG A 382 4.14 21.76 1.00
CA ARG A 382 4.27 22.60 -0.21
C ARG A 382 4.72 21.81 -1.46
N SER A 383 4.27 20.56 -1.59
CA SER A 383 4.57 19.74 -2.77
C SER A 383 3.74 20.10 -3.99
N VAL A 384 2.56 20.71 -3.81
CA VAL A 384 1.73 21.21 -4.91
C VAL A 384 2.24 22.57 -5.39
N LYS A 385 2.84 22.57 -6.59
CA LYS A 385 3.41 23.73 -7.28
C LYS A 385 2.62 24.00 -8.56
N ALA A 386 1.34 24.31 -8.40
CA ALA A 386 0.42 24.68 -9.46
C ALA A 386 -0.32 25.96 -9.06
N ASP A 387 -0.61 26.81 -10.04
CA ASP A 387 -1.44 27.99 -9.84
C ASP A 387 -2.93 27.63 -9.93
N ARG A 388 -3.80 28.57 -9.53
CA ARG A 388 -5.25 28.41 -9.70
C ARG A 388 -5.61 28.24 -11.17
N VAL A 389 -6.59 27.39 -11.42
CA VAL A 389 -7.14 27.09 -12.76
C VAL A 389 -8.53 27.68 -12.93
N ALA A 390 -8.84 28.09 -14.16
CA ALA A 390 -10.15 28.52 -14.61
C ALA A 390 -10.89 27.38 -15.31
N ALA A 391 -12.22 27.51 -15.47
CA ALA A 391 -13.04 26.52 -16.17
C ALA A 391 -12.55 26.29 -17.62
N ASP A 392 -12.14 27.34 -18.33
CA ASP A 392 -11.65 27.22 -19.70
C ASP A 392 -10.34 26.42 -19.81
N ASP A 393 -9.56 26.26 -18.73
CA ASP A 393 -8.32 25.47 -18.75
C ASP A 393 -8.59 23.96 -18.90
N PHE A 394 -9.80 23.50 -18.55
CA PHE A 394 -10.21 22.11 -18.75
C PHE A 394 -10.70 21.82 -20.17
N ARG A 395 -10.91 22.84 -21.00
CA ARG A 395 -11.42 22.68 -22.36
C ARG A 395 -10.31 22.33 -23.33
N VAL A 396 -10.62 21.41 -24.24
CA VAL A 396 -9.70 21.06 -25.34
C VAL A 396 -9.91 22.03 -26.49
N SER A 397 -8.86 22.73 -26.91
CA SER A 397 -8.90 23.56 -28.12
C SER A 397 -9.15 22.72 -29.37
N GLY A 398 -10.03 23.20 -30.25
CA GLY A 398 -10.38 22.54 -31.50
C GLY A 398 -10.43 23.54 -32.66
N GLN A 399 -10.18 23.04 -33.87
CA GLN A 399 -10.32 23.79 -35.12
C GLN A 399 -11.42 23.18 -35.97
N GLY A 400 -12.01 23.99 -36.86
CA GLY A 400 -13.13 23.58 -37.70
C GLY A 400 -14.47 23.60 -36.95
N ARG A 401 -15.45 22.88 -37.48
CA ARG A 401 -16.80 22.69 -36.94
C ARG A 401 -17.01 21.29 -36.39
N LYS A 402 -16.30 20.29 -36.91
CA LYS A 402 -16.34 18.91 -36.43
C LYS A 402 -14.95 18.29 -36.38
N VAL A 403 -14.71 17.50 -35.35
CA VAL A 403 -13.46 16.78 -35.13
C VAL A 403 -13.72 15.32 -34.79
N ARG A 404 -12.76 14.46 -35.10
CA ARG A 404 -12.64 13.13 -34.50
C ARG A 404 -11.71 13.22 -33.31
N VAL A 405 -12.11 12.63 -32.19
CA VAL A 405 -11.33 12.60 -30.95
C VAL A 405 -11.09 11.16 -30.50
N ALA A 406 -9.95 10.93 -29.87
CA ALA A 406 -9.67 9.72 -29.12
C ALA A 406 -10.41 9.73 -27.79
N THR A 407 -10.87 8.56 -27.38
CA THR A 407 -11.44 8.30 -26.05
C THR A 407 -10.66 7.20 -25.34
N ILE A 408 -10.72 7.27 -24.01
CA ILE A 408 -10.20 6.26 -23.10
C ILE A 408 -11.41 5.45 -22.61
N ASP A 409 -11.62 4.29 -23.20
CA ASP A 409 -12.79 3.47 -22.96
C ASP A 409 -12.54 2.48 -21.83
N ARG A 410 -13.59 2.22 -21.03
CA ARG A 410 -13.65 1.27 -19.91
C ARG A 410 -12.83 1.69 -18.67
N PRO A 411 -13.41 1.60 -17.46
CA PRO A 411 -12.65 1.76 -16.23
C PRO A 411 -11.76 0.53 -15.98
N ARG A 412 -10.56 0.74 -15.43
CA ARG A 412 -9.56 -0.27 -15.02
C ARG A 412 -8.91 -1.08 -16.15
N PHE A 413 -9.68 -1.63 -17.08
CA PHE A 413 -9.17 -2.37 -18.26
C PHE A 413 -9.36 -1.54 -19.52
N THR A 414 -8.55 -0.49 -19.61
CA THR A 414 -8.68 0.59 -20.60
C THR A 414 -8.43 0.12 -22.02
N SER A 415 -9.16 0.69 -22.98
CA SER A 415 -8.96 0.48 -24.40
C SER A 415 -9.13 1.78 -25.19
N TRP A 416 -8.48 1.88 -26.35
CA TRP A 416 -8.68 3.03 -27.24
C TRP A 416 -10.07 3.01 -27.86
N GLY A 417 -10.74 4.15 -27.79
CA GLY A 417 -11.96 4.43 -28.55
C GLY A 417 -11.83 5.71 -29.37
N GLU A 418 -12.87 6.00 -30.14
CA GLU A 418 -12.97 7.23 -30.93
C GLU A 418 -14.41 7.77 -30.91
N ALA A 419 -14.55 9.08 -31.02
CA ALA A 419 -15.85 9.73 -31.18
C ALA A 419 -15.75 10.91 -32.17
N VAL A 420 -16.86 11.20 -32.85
CA VAL A 420 -17.00 12.43 -33.66
C VAL A 420 -17.84 13.42 -32.88
N THR A 421 -17.35 14.65 -32.74
CA THR A 421 -18.02 15.72 -32.00
C THR A 421 -17.84 17.08 -32.67
N SER A 422 -18.61 18.07 -32.23
CA SER A 422 -18.56 19.45 -32.73
C SER A 422 -17.50 20.29 -32.02
N VAL A 423 -17.04 21.33 -32.71
CA VAL A 423 -16.26 22.42 -32.13
C VAL A 423 -17.15 23.67 -32.05
N ILE A 424 -17.24 24.28 -30.88
CA ILE A 424 -18.02 25.51 -30.63
C ILE A 424 -17.11 26.52 -29.95
N ASN A 425 -17.05 27.75 -30.46
CA ASN A 425 -16.22 28.84 -29.93
C ASN A 425 -14.74 28.48 -29.76
N GLY A 426 -14.20 27.64 -30.67
CA GLY A 426 -12.79 27.22 -30.63
C GLY A 426 -12.49 26.06 -29.65
N PHE A 427 -13.52 25.51 -29.00
CA PHE A 427 -13.37 24.38 -28.08
C PHE A 427 -14.15 23.16 -28.57
N VAL A 428 -13.56 21.98 -28.34
CA VAL A 428 -14.21 20.70 -28.59
C VAL A 428 -15.34 20.50 -27.58
N VAL A 429 -16.54 20.20 -28.06
CA VAL A 429 -17.65 19.80 -27.20
C VAL A 429 -17.40 18.37 -26.73
N PRO A 430 -17.41 18.08 -25.41
CA PRO A 430 -17.21 16.73 -24.91
C PRO A 430 -18.17 15.73 -25.58
N PRO A 431 -17.69 14.59 -26.09
CA PRO A 431 -18.57 13.60 -26.72
C PRO A 431 -19.70 13.17 -25.78
N GLU A 432 -20.89 12.94 -26.32
CA GLU A 432 -22.05 12.50 -25.52
C GLU A 432 -21.72 11.21 -24.76
N GLY A 433 -22.01 11.16 -23.46
CA GLY A 433 -21.71 10.01 -22.60
C GLY A 433 -20.22 9.84 -22.28
N SER A 434 -19.43 10.90 -22.43
CA SER A 434 -18.06 10.96 -21.91
C SER A 434 -17.99 11.67 -20.56
N THR A 435 -16.93 11.36 -19.81
CA THR A 435 -16.51 12.08 -18.61
C THR A 435 -15.15 12.70 -18.89
N LEU A 436 -14.93 13.94 -18.47
CA LEU A 436 -13.62 14.58 -18.58
C LEU A 436 -12.68 13.98 -17.53
N ILE A 437 -11.45 13.67 -17.94
CA ILE A 437 -10.30 13.47 -17.05
C ILE A 437 -9.28 14.53 -17.40
N SER A 438 -8.80 15.30 -16.43
CA SER A 438 -7.77 16.30 -16.63
C SER A 438 -6.65 16.13 -15.62
N VAL A 439 -5.41 16.07 -16.10
CA VAL A 439 -4.23 15.87 -15.25
C VAL A 439 -3.32 17.10 -15.36
N ILE A 440 -2.91 17.63 -14.20
CA ILE A 440 -2.10 18.84 -14.09
C ILE A 440 -0.79 18.48 -13.40
N HIS A 441 0.33 18.69 -14.11
CA HIS A 441 1.65 18.53 -13.49
C HIS A 441 1.79 19.45 -12.28
N ARG A 442 2.13 18.91 -11.11
CA ARG A 442 2.19 19.72 -9.87
C ARG A 442 3.54 19.74 -9.17
N HIS A 443 4.53 18.99 -9.64
CA HIS A 443 5.80 18.88 -8.93
C HIS A 443 6.82 19.98 -9.28
N GLY A 444 6.45 20.89 -10.19
CA GLY A 444 7.31 21.98 -10.68
C GLY A 444 8.44 21.50 -11.61
N LYS A 445 8.22 20.39 -12.31
CA LYS A 445 9.15 19.80 -13.29
C LYS A 445 8.73 20.05 -14.75
N ALA A 446 7.46 20.37 -14.95
CA ALA A 446 6.86 20.77 -16.21
C ALA A 446 5.82 21.89 -15.96
N PRO A 447 5.37 22.61 -17.00
CA PRO A 447 4.28 23.57 -16.86
C PRO A 447 3.02 22.94 -16.27
N ALA A 448 2.41 23.60 -15.30
CA ALA A 448 1.16 23.16 -14.65
C ALA A 448 -0.07 23.44 -15.54
N THR A 449 -0.05 22.91 -16.76
CA THR A 449 -1.14 23.05 -17.73
C THR A 449 -2.02 21.81 -17.70
N PRO A 450 -3.35 21.94 -17.54
CA PRO A 450 -4.24 20.78 -17.56
C PRO A 450 -4.19 20.06 -18.92
N ARG A 451 -4.07 18.73 -18.86
CA ARG A 451 -4.19 17.83 -20.01
C ARG A 451 -5.50 17.06 -19.92
N THR A 452 -6.46 17.45 -20.74
CA THR A 452 -7.81 16.86 -20.73
C THR A 452 -7.98 15.76 -21.78
N GLY A 453 -8.53 14.63 -21.34
CA GLY A 453 -9.00 13.52 -22.17
C GLY A 453 -10.46 13.17 -21.87
N TYR A 454 -11.01 12.23 -22.64
CA TYR A 454 -12.42 11.82 -22.58
C TYR A 454 -12.53 10.35 -22.19
N LEU A 455 -13.06 10.08 -21.01
CA LEU A 455 -13.36 8.74 -20.51
C LEU A 455 -14.74 8.27 -20.98
N ARG A 456 -14.88 6.99 -21.37
CA ARG A 456 -16.15 6.36 -21.74
C ARG A 456 -16.46 5.18 -20.84
N GLU A 457 -17.75 4.94 -20.60
CA GLU A 457 -18.23 3.91 -19.65
C GLU A 457 -17.91 4.23 -18.17
N TRP A 458 -17.71 5.51 -17.85
CA TRP A 458 -17.48 6.00 -16.48
C TRP A 458 -18.75 6.52 -15.79
N GLY A 459 -19.92 6.13 -16.28
CA GLY A 459 -21.20 6.64 -15.78
C GLY A 459 -21.45 8.09 -16.17
N LYS A 460 -22.53 8.67 -15.64
CA LYS A 460 -22.89 10.08 -15.84
C LYS A 460 -22.43 10.91 -14.65
N TRP A 461 -21.52 11.85 -14.89
CA TRP A 461 -20.98 12.72 -13.86
C TRP A 461 -21.81 13.99 -13.70
N ARG A 462 -22.32 14.21 -12.50
CA ARG A 462 -23.17 15.36 -12.09
C ARG A 462 -22.39 16.33 -11.21
N GLY A 463 -21.14 16.58 -11.57
CA GLY A 463 -20.19 17.31 -10.74
C GLY A 463 -18.77 16.95 -11.12
N ALA A 464 -17.85 17.13 -10.18
CA ALA A 464 -16.44 16.81 -10.33
C ALA A 464 -15.83 16.23 -9.05
N PHE A 465 -14.75 15.49 -9.24
CA PHE A 465 -13.87 14.99 -8.21
C PHE A 465 -12.44 15.40 -8.53
N CYS A 466 -11.72 15.95 -7.57
CA CYS A 466 -10.29 16.21 -7.70
C CYS A 466 -9.53 15.46 -6.61
N THR A 467 -8.37 14.91 -6.96
CA THR A 467 -7.44 14.24 -6.04
C THR A 467 -5.99 14.56 -6.41
N THR A 468 -5.11 14.64 -5.41
CA THR A 468 -3.64 14.61 -5.61
C THR A 468 -3.03 13.24 -5.32
N VAL A 469 -3.83 12.30 -4.83
CA VAL A 469 -3.49 10.87 -4.78
C VAL A 469 -3.94 10.29 -6.12
N SER A 470 -2.98 10.01 -7.00
CA SER A 470 -3.23 9.52 -8.36
C SER A 470 -2.05 8.66 -8.78
N HIS A 471 -2.18 7.35 -8.63
CA HIS A 471 -1.10 6.39 -8.77
C HIS A 471 -0.42 6.51 -10.16
N ASP A 472 0.91 6.58 -10.27
CA ASP A 472 1.90 6.83 -9.20
C ASP A 472 2.56 8.19 -9.30
N SER A 473 2.44 8.88 -10.42
CA SER A 473 3.01 10.22 -10.57
C SER A 473 2.39 11.25 -9.64
N HIS A 474 1.17 10.98 -9.12
CA HIS A 474 0.47 11.82 -8.15
C HIS A 474 0.37 13.27 -8.58
N ASN A 475 0.06 13.49 -9.85
CA ASN A 475 -0.29 14.81 -10.35
C ASN A 475 -1.71 15.20 -9.88
N VAL A 476 -2.11 16.47 -10.03
CA VAL A 476 -3.51 16.83 -9.73
C VAL A 476 -4.38 16.19 -10.79
N THR A 477 -5.29 15.32 -10.38
CA THR A 477 -6.19 14.60 -11.29
C THR A 477 -7.62 15.00 -10.99
N VAL A 478 -8.31 15.47 -12.03
CA VAL A 478 -9.67 15.97 -11.95
C VAL A 478 -10.56 15.18 -12.89
N PHE A 479 -11.67 14.66 -12.38
CA PHE A 479 -12.73 14.01 -13.13
C PHE A 479 -13.97 14.89 -13.10
N GLY A 480 -14.74 14.97 -14.17
CA GLY A 480 -15.99 15.73 -14.10
C GLY A 480 -16.87 15.68 -15.33
N GLY A 481 -18.12 16.07 -15.13
CA GLY A 481 -19.12 16.26 -16.19
C GLY A 481 -19.19 17.70 -16.72
N ASN A 482 -18.56 18.66 -16.05
CA ASN A 482 -18.51 20.06 -16.45
C ASN A 482 -17.27 20.76 -15.87
N GLU A 483 -16.80 21.79 -16.56
CA GLU A 483 -15.52 22.45 -16.26
C GLU A 483 -15.57 23.38 -15.04
N GLU A 484 -16.74 23.92 -14.69
CA GLU A 484 -16.90 24.83 -13.55
C GLU A 484 -16.70 24.09 -12.21
N ASP A 485 -17.35 22.93 -12.05
CA ASP A 485 -17.17 22.07 -10.87
C ASP A 485 -15.74 21.50 -10.82
N MET A 486 -15.14 21.18 -11.98
CA MET A 486 -13.74 20.74 -12.05
C MET A 486 -12.77 21.81 -11.55
N ALA A 487 -12.95 23.06 -11.98
CA ALA A 487 -12.13 24.18 -11.52
C ALA A 487 -12.31 24.44 -10.03
N LEU A 488 -13.55 24.34 -9.52
CA LEU A 488 -13.82 24.52 -8.09
C LEU A 488 -13.13 23.45 -7.23
N ALA A 489 -13.27 22.18 -7.61
CA ALA A 489 -12.62 21.07 -6.91
C ALA A 489 -11.09 21.22 -6.96
N ALA A 490 -10.52 21.43 -8.15
CA ALA A 490 -9.08 21.55 -8.34
C ALA A 490 -8.45 22.70 -7.53
N ASN A 491 -9.08 23.88 -7.54
CA ASN A 491 -8.58 25.04 -6.80
C ASN A 491 -8.55 24.81 -5.30
N PHE A 492 -9.55 24.11 -4.72
CA PHE A 492 -9.49 23.74 -3.31
C PHE A 492 -8.24 22.90 -3.02
N VAL A 493 -7.99 21.87 -3.83
CA VAL A 493 -6.89 20.94 -3.58
C VAL A 493 -5.53 21.62 -3.73
N ILE A 494 -5.41 22.52 -4.70
CA ILE A 494 -4.22 23.34 -4.92
C ILE A 494 -3.96 24.26 -3.72
N GLU A 495 -4.98 25.00 -3.27
CA GLU A 495 -4.87 25.93 -2.14
C GLU A 495 -4.62 25.22 -0.80
N ALA A 496 -5.13 24.00 -0.62
CA ALA A 496 -4.92 23.17 0.55
C ALA A 496 -3.51 22.54 0.63
N GLY A 497 -2.69 22.68 -0.42
CA GLY A 497 -1.39 22.00 -0.51
C GLY A 497 -1.51 20.51 -0.83
N GLY A 498 -2.65 20.08 -1.37
CA GLY A 498 -2.97 18.70 -1.73
C GLY A 498 -4.16 18.15 -0.95
N GLY A 499 -4.73 17.03 -1.42
CA GLY A 499 -5.94 16.45 -0.85
C GLY A 499 -6.94 15.91 -1.88
N MET A 500 -8.21 16.00 -1.51
CA MET A 500 -9.35 15.58 -2.30
C MET A 500 -10.52 16.58 -2.16
N ALA A 501 -11.30 16.75 -3.21
CA ALA A 501 -12.49 17.57 -3.20
C ALA A 501 -13.57 17.02 -4.14
N VAL A 502 -14.82 17.08 -3.69
CA VAL A 502 -15.99 16.76 -4.50
C VAL A 502 -16.79 18.04 -4.70
N ALA A 503 -17.09 18.39 -5.95
CA ALA A 503 -17.87 19.57 -6.32
C ALA A 503 -19.10 19.16 -7.15
N SER A 504 -20.19 19.90 -7.01
CA SER A 504 -21.39 19.75 -7.82
C SER A 504 -22.23 21.02 -7.73
N GLU A 505 -22.81 21.44 -8.85
CA GLU A 505 -23.69 22.62 -8.93
C GLU A 505 -23.02 23.90 -8.40
N GLY A 506 -21.72 24.07 -8.69
CA GLY A 506 -20.93 25.24 -8.30
C GLY A 506 -20.59 25.30 -6.81
N LYS A 507 -20.68 24.18 -6.08
CA LYS A 507 -20.38 24.10 -4.64
C LYS A 507 -19.50 22.90 -4.31
N LEU A 508 -18.65 23.05 -3.30
CA LEU A 508 -17.96 21.92 -2.68
C LEU A 508 -18.95 21.14 -1.82
N LEU A 509 -19.12 19.86 -2.10
CA LEU A 509 -19.94 18.93 -1.32
C LEU A 509 -19.15 18.33 -0.15
N ALA A 510 -17.88 18.01 -0.38
CA ALA A 510 -16.96 17.46 0.61
C ALA A 510 -15.51 17.79 0.24
N SER A 511 -14.64 17.80 1.24
CA SER A 511 -13.22 18.08 1.05
C SER A 511 -12.36 17.44 2.14
N LEU A 512 -11.15 17.03 1.76
CA LEU A 512 -10.13 16.44 2.64
C LEU A 512 -8.78 17.04 2.27
N ALA A 513 -8.17 17.81 3.17
CA ALA A 513 -6.82 18.34 2.97
C ALA A 513 -5.77 17.27 3.31
N LEU A 514 -4.78 17.10 2.44
CA LEU A 514 -3.63 16.21 2.62
C LEU A 514 -2.34 17.02 2.38
N PRO A 515 -1.99 17.96 3.28
CA PRO A 515 -0.96 18.96 3.02
C PRO A 515 0.46 18.40 2.92
N LEU A 516 0.68 17.15 3.38
CA LEU A 516 1.97 16.49 3.34
C LEU A 516 2.05 15.66 2.06
N SER A 517 2.90 16.10 1.14
CA SER A 517 3.10 15.50 -0.18
C SER A 517 1.86 15.53 -1.08
N GLY A 518 0.71 16.06 -0.65
CA GLY A 518 -0.58 15.81 -1.29
C GLY A 518 -1.09 14.38 -1.13
N LEU A 519 -0.57 13.65 -0.15
CA LEU A 519 -0.83 12.22 0.06
C LEU A 519 -1.34 11.94 1.46
N VAL A 520 -0.76 12.59 2.48
CA VAL A 520 -1.07 12.31 3.89
C VAL A 520 -1.33 13.59 4.68
N SER A 521 -1.85 13.42 5.89
CA SER A 521 -2.06 14.48 6.88
C SER A 521 -1.48 14.07 8.24
N ASP A 522 -1.12 15.05 9.07
CA ASP A 522 -0.69 14.83 10.47
C ASP A 522 -1.85 14.91 11.47
N ALA A 523 -3.09 15.04 10.98
CA ALA A 523 -4.29 14.94 11.80
C ALA A 523 -4.55 13.48 12.25
N PRO A 524 -5.28 13.26 13.36
CA PRO A 524 -5.59 11.92 13.86
C PRO A 524 -6.37 11.08 12.84
N LEU A 525 -6.13 9.76 12.82
CA LEU A 525 -6.76 8.84 11.88
C LEU A 525 -8.29 8.92 11.89
N ALA A 526 -8.90 9.09 13.06
CA ALA A 526 -10.35 9.20 13.18
C ALA A 526 -10.92 10.42 12.42
N GLU A 527 -10.22 11.55 12.43
CA GLU A 527 -10.64 12.74 11.67
C GLU A 527 -10.47 12.52 10.16
N ILE A 528 -9.35 11.91 9.75
CA ILE A 528 -9.09 11.62 8.33
C ILE A 528 -10.10 10.59 7.80
N ALA A 529 -10.44 9.57 8.59
CA ALA A 529 -11.47 8.58 8.28
C ALA A 529 -12.85 9.24 8.07
N GLU A 530 -13.29 10.08 9.01
CA GLU A 530 -14.57 10.79 8.91
C GLU A 530 -14.64 11.68 7.65
N ARG A 531 -13.56 12.41 7.37
CA ARG A 531 -13.48 13.27 6.18
C ARG A 531 -13.45 12.46 4.88
N PHE A 532 -12.76 11.33 4.85
CA PHE A 532 -12.72 10.46 3.69
C PHE A 532 -14.06 9.76 3.44
N GLU A 533 -14.78 9.39 4.50
CA GLU A 533 -16.18 8.92 4.40
C GLU A 533 -17.07 10.00 3.80
N ALA A 534 -16.92 11.25 4.23
CA ALA A 534 -17.67 12.37 3.63
C ALA A 534 -17.35 12.57 2.14
N ILE A 535 -16.10 12.34 1.70
CA ILE A 535 -15.74 12.31 0.28
C ILE A 535 -16.50 11.19 -0.44
N ARG A 536 -16.47 9.97 0.10
CA ARG A 536 -17.17 8.81 -0.49
C ARG A 536 -18.67 9.05 -0.60
N ASP A 537 -19.30 9.53 0.45
CA ASP A 537 -20.74 9.85 0.50
C ASP A 537 -21.11 10.98 -0.48
N ALA A 538 -20.22 11.96 -0.68
CA ALA A 538 -20.41 12.99 -1.69
C ALA A 538 -20.29 12.43 -3.11
N MET A 539 -19.38 11.47 -3.34
CA MET A 539 -19.21 10.83 -4.64
C MET A 539 -20.44 10.05 -5.10
N GLU A 540 -21.18 9.40 -4.20
CA GLU A 540 -22.45 8.74 -4.52
C GLU A 540 -23.51 9.70 -5.13
N LYS A 541 -23.37 11.01 -4.88
CA LYS A 541 -24.25 12.03 -5.47
C LYS A 541 -23.79 12.44 -6.87
N VAL A 542 -22.49 12.36 -7.14
CA VAL A 542 -21.86 12.80 -8.39
C VAL A 542 -21.95 11.73 -9.48
N VAL A 543 -21.81 10.46 -9.14
CA VAL A 543 -21.78 9.35 -10.10
C VAL A 543 -22.41 8.09 -9.53
N ASP A 544 -23.16 7.37 -10.37
CA ASP A 544 -23.76 6.09 -9.99
C ASP A 544 -22.78 4.95 -10.30
N TRP A 545 -22.18 4.37 -9.27
CA TRP A 545 -21.16 3.32 -9.40
C TRP A 545 -21.75 1.99 -9.91
N GLN A 546 -20.93 1.24 -10.65
CA GLN A 546 -21.25 -0.10 -11.17
C GLN A 546 -20.12 -1.07 -10.83
N PRO A 547 -20.16 -1.70 -9.64
CA PRO A 547 -19.19 -2.72 -9.24
C PRO A 547 -19.14 -3.88 -10.25
N PRO A 548 -17.97 -4.55 -10.40
CA PRO A 548 -16.77 -4.38 -9.58
C PRO A 548 -15.78 -3.32 -10.10
N TYR A 549 -15.95 -2.83 -11.33
CA TYR A 549 -14.91 -2.04 -12.00
C TYR A 549 -15.13 -0.52 -11.94
N LEU A 550 -16.36 -0.05 -12.17
CA LEU A 550 -16.70 1.36 -12.03
C LEU A 550 -17.03 1.65 -10.57
N VAL A 551 -15.99 1.84 -9.76
CA VAL A 551 -16.08 2.12 -8.33
C VAL A 551 -15.21 3.30 -7.96
N PHE A 552 -15.48 3.95 -6.82
CA PHE A 552 -14.70 5.10 -6.36
C PHE A 552 -13.18 4.86 -6.35
N LYS A 553 -12.71 3.65 -5.98
CA LYS A 553 -11.28 3.32 -5.98
C LYS A 553 -10.63 3.48 -7.38
N ALA A 554 -11.39 3.32 -8.47
CA ALA A 554 -10.86 3.46 -9.82
C ALA A 554 -10.37 4.88 -10.14
N CYS A 555 -10.87 5.92 -9.45
CA CYS A 555 -10.42 7.29 -9.62
C CYS A 555 -8.94 7.50 -9.23
N PHE A 556 -8.39 6.66 -8.34
CA PHE A 556 -6.99 6.78 -7.91
C PHE A 556 -6.02 6.10 -8.87
N GLY A 557 -6.46 5.12 -9.67
CA GLY A 557 -5.61 4.36 -10.60
C GLY A 557 -5.77 4.73 -12.07
N ALA A 558 -6.59 5.74 -12.41
CA ALA A 558 -6.90 6.06 -13.81
C ALA A 558 -5.71 6.61 -14.60
N THR A 559 -4.72 7.17 -13.91
CA THR A 559 -3.51 7.79 -14.48
C THR A 559 -2.29 6.88 -14.45
N LEU A 560 -2.43 5.63 -14.00
CA LEU A 560 -1.31 4.73 -13.79
C LEU A 560 -0.76 4.23 -15.14
N ALA A 561 0.23 4.95 -15.67
CA ALA A 561 0.66 4.86 -17.06
C ALA A 561 1.40 3.57 -17.42
N CYS A 562 1.86 2.79 -16.43
CA CYS A 562 2.51 1.49 -16.66
C CYS A 562 1.51 0.35 -16.92
N ASN A 563 0.22 0.56 -16.62
CA ASN A 563 -0.82 -0.40 -16.98
C ASN A 563 -1.00 -0.48 -18.51
N ALA A 564 -1.53 -1.60 -18.98
CA ALA A 564 -1.80 -1.80 -20.39
C ALA A 564 -2.98 -0.94 -20.88
N GLY A 565 -2.84 -0.34 -22.06
CA GLY A 565 -3.87 0.47 -22.72
C GLY A 565 -3.74 1.97 -22.42
N PRO A 566 -4.71 2.78 -22.88
CA PRO A 566 -4.63 4.23 -22.78
C PRO A 566 -4.94 4.76 -21.37
N HIS A 567 -4.09 5.66 -20.88
CA HIS A 567 -4.27 6.40 -19.64
C HIS A 567 -3.99 7.88 -19.84
N GLN A 568 -4.79 8.75 -19.23
CA GLN A 568 -4.47 10.18 -19.22
C GLN A 568 -3.35 10.44 -18.21
N THR A 569 -2.32 11.15 -18.62
CA THR A 569 -1.19 11.61 -17.79
C THR A 569 -1.05 13.13 -17.91
N ASP A 570 -0.09 13.70 -17.19
CA ASP A 570 0.27 15.13 -17.26
C ASP A 570 0.88 15.52 -18.62
N LEU A 571 1.23 14.54 -19.46
CA LEU A 571 1.77 14.76 -20.80
C LEU A 571 0.71 14.61 -21.91
N GLY A 572 -0.40 13.90 -21.66
CA GLY A 572 -1.40 13.56 -22.66
C GLY A 572 -1.97 12.15 -22.45
N ILE A 573 -2.50 11.51 -23.49
CA ILE A 573 -2.93 10.11 -23.41
C ILE A 573 -1.73 9.20 -23.71
N ALA A 574 -1.27 8.47 -22.70
CA ALA A 574 -0.17 7.52 -22.76
C ALA A 574 -0.67 6.08 -22.97
N ASP A 575 0.15 5.24 -23.59
CA ASP A 575 -0.05 3.80 -23.70
C ASP A 575 1.32 3.13 -23.81
N THR A 576 1.60 2.15 -22.95
CA THR A 576 2.87 1.41 -22.91
C THR A 576 3.21 0.67 -24.20
N THR A 577 2.19 0.38 -25.02
CA THR A 577 2.35 -0.30 -26.31
C THR A 577 2.62 0.65 -27.47
N ARG A 578 2.54 1.97 -27.24
CA ARG A 578 2.76 3.00 -28.27
C ARG A 578 4.09 3.72 -28.07
N ALA A 579 4.71 4.12 -29.18
CA ALA A 579 6.01 4.80 -29.16
C ALA A 579 5.97 6.25 -28.65
N SER A 580 4.79 6.87 -28.53
CA SER A 580 4.67 8.27 -28.09
C SER A 580 3.33 8.59 -27.43
N VAL A 581 3.34 9.60 -26.55
CA VAL A 581 2.16 10.17 -25.91
C VAL A 581 1.33 10.98 -26.91
N LEU A 582 0.00 10.82 -26.86
CA LEU A 582 -0.93 11.63 -27.63
C LEU A 582 -1.22 12.94 -26.86
N GLY A 583 -0.54 14.02 -27.23
CA GLY A 583 -0.61 15.31 -26.52
C GLY A 583 -1.93 16.08 -26.64
N THR A 584 -2.83 15.68 -27.54
CA THR A 584 -4.20 16.21 -27.66
C THR A 584 -5.15 15.07 -28.02
N PRO A 585 -6.37 14.99 -27.45
CA PRO A 585 -7.32 13.97 -27.85
C PRO A 585 -7.87 14.19 -29.27
N VAL A 586 -7.63 15.34 -29.92
CA VAL A 586 -8.09 15.58 -31.30
C VAL A 586 -7.23 14.80 -32.30
N LEU A 587 -7.85 13.84 -32.99
CA LEU A 587 -7.20 12.99 -34.00
C LEU A 587 -7.24 13.62 -35.39
N GLU A 588 -8.38 14.21 -35.78
CA GLU A 588 -8.62 14.70 -37.13
C GLU A 588 -9.65 15.85 -37.14
N VAL A 589 -9.42 16.88 -37.96
CA VAL A 589 -10.44 17.91 -38.28
C VAL A 589 -11.23 17.44 -39.50
N LEU A 590 -12.55 17.29 -39.34
CA LEU A 590 -13.41 16.70 -40.37
C LEU A 590 -14.12 17.74 -41.23
N GLU A 591 -14.50 18.87 -40.65
CA GLU A 591 -15.23 19.97 -41.30
C GLU A 591 -14.77 21.33 -40.79
#